data_AF-A0A963VUS1-F1
#
_entry.id   AF-A0A963VUS1-F1
#
_cell.length_a   1.000
_cell.length_b   1.000
_cell.length_c   1.000
_cell.angle_alpha   90.00
_cell.angle_beta   90.00
_cell.angle_gamma   90.00
#
_symmetry.space_group_name_H-M   'P 1'
#
loop_
_entity.id
_entity.type
_entity.pdbx_description
1 polymer ?
#
loop_
_entity_poly.entity_id
_entity_poly.type
_entity_poly.pdbx_seq_one_letter_code
_entity_poly.pdbx_strand_id
1 'polypeptide(L)' 'MFNLTPENLIKKTDAQLHDLFAQALRHQSAAHCRSAFTDASYAIRMIGNELARRNIAPR' A
#
# COMPACT_ATOMS: atom_id res chain seq x y z
N MET A 1 -3.24 -7.79 -8.83
CA MET A 1 -4.24 -6.98 -8.10
C MET A 1 -3.94 -7.12 -6.61
N PHE A 2 -3.74 -6.03 -5.88
CA PHE A 2 -3.31 -6.06 -4.47
C PHE A 2 -4.45 -6.61 -3.59
N ASN A 3 -4.34 -7.87 -3.15
CA ASN A 3 -5.35 -8.48 -2.28
C ASN A 3 -5.06 -8.08 -0.81
N LEU A 4 -5.32 -6.82 -0.49
CA LEU A 4 -5.04 -6.22 0.81
C LEU A 4 -6.34 -6.11 1.61
N THR A 5 -6.38 -6.76 2.77
CA THR A 5 -7.41 -6.55 3.78
C THR A 5 -6.79 -5.87 5.00
N PRO A 6 -7.56 -5.09 5.78
CA PRO A 6 -7.07 -4.49 7.02
C PRO A 6 -6.44 -5.52 7.96
N GLU A 7 -7.04 -6.70 8.08
CA GLU A 7 -6.54 -7.80 8.91
C GLU A 7 -5.17 -8.33 8.44
N ASN A 8 -4.96 -8.41 7.12
CA ASN A 8 -3.68 -8.82 6.55
C ASN A 8 -2.60 -7.74 6.74
N LEU A 9 -2.98 -6.46 6.76
CA LEU A 9 -2.05 -5.36 7.01
C LEU A 9 -1.59 -5.31 8.47
N ILE A 10 -2.50 -5.55 9.42
CA ILE A 10 -2.17 -5.56 10.86
C ILE A 10 -1.14 -6.65 11.19
N LYS A 11 -1.20 -7.81 10.53
CA LYS A 11 -0.26 -8.93 10.75
C LYS A 11 1.12 -8.71 10.14
N LYS A 12 1.31 -7.68 9.30
CA LYS A 12 2.59 -7.41 8.66
C LYS A 12 3.52 -6.63 9.59
N THR A 13 4.80 -6.91 9.45
CA THR A 13 5.85 -6.11 10.06
C THR A 13 5.96 -4.75 9.38
N ASP A 14 6.58 -3.80 10.06
CA ASP A 14 6.75 -2.44 9.55
C ASP A 14 7.57 -2.41 8.25
N ALA A 15 8.63 -3.22 8.17
CA ALA A 15 9.43 -3.37 6.96
C ALA A 15 8.60 -3.91 5.78
N GLN A 16 7.70 -4.86 6.03
CA GLN A 16 6.79 -5.38 5.00
C GLN A 16 5.76 -4.36 4.56
N LEU A 17 5.27 -3.50 5.47
CA LEU A 17 4.37 -2.42 5.12
C LEU A 17 5.07 -1.37 4.24
N HIS A 18 6.32 -1.02 4.54
CA HIS A 18 7.13 -0.15 3.68
C HIS A 18 7.38 -0.74 2.30
N ASP A 19 7.77 -2.01 2.21
CA ASP A 19 8.02 -2.65 0.93
C ASP A 19 6.74 -2.72 0.07
N LEU A 20 5.61 -3.05 0.69
CA LEU A 20 4.31 -3.01 0.01
C LEU A 20 3.91 -1.61 -0.43
N PHE A 21 4.19 -0.59 0.38
CA PHE A 21 3.93 0.81 0.02
C PHE A 21 4.75 1.21 -1.21
N ALA A 22 6.05 0.91 -1.22
CA ALA A 22 6.92 1.14 -2.36
C ALA A 22 6.50 0.34 -3.61
N GLN A 23 6.07 -0.91 -3.43
CA GLN A 23 5.55 -1.73 -4.53
C GLN A 23 4.26 -1.14 -5.11
N ALA A 24 3.35 -0.68 -4.27
CA ALA A 24 2.10 -0.06 -4.70
C ALA A 24 2.36 1.27 -5.44
N LEU A 25 3.33 2.08 -4.98
CA LEU A 25 3.77 3.29 -5.70
C LEU A 25 4.34 2.97 -7.08
N ARG A 26 5.23 1.97 -7.19
CA ARG A 26 5.76 1.53 -8.49
C ARG A 26 4.67 1.00 -9.42
N HIS A 27 3.69 0.28 -8.87
CA HIS A 27 2.58 -0.23 -9.66
C HIS A 27 1.64 0.89 -10.11
N GLN A 28 1.44 1.93 -9.29
CA GLN A 28 0.66 3.11 -9.66
C GLN A 28 1.35 3.87 -10.80
N SER A 29 2.67 4.09 -10.72
CA SER A 29 3.42 4.81 -11.75
C SER A 29 3.53 4.04 -13.07
N ALA A 30 3.57 2.71 -13.02
CA ALA A 30 3.58 1.85 -14.20
C ALA A 30 2.18 1.50 -14.75
N ALA A 31 1.10 2.01 -14.13
CA ALA A 31 -0.26 1.68 -14.54
C ALA A 31 -0.66 2.42 -15.83
N HIS A 32 -0.83 1.66 -16.92
CA HIS A 32 -1.28 2.19 -18.21
C HIS A 32 -2.81 2.36 -18.31
N CYS A 33 -3.57 1.84 -17.34
CA CYS A 33 -5.02 1.92 -17.32
C CYS A 33 -5.56 2.46 -15.98
N ARG A 34 -6.71 3.13 -16.07
CA ARG A 34 -7.35 3.81 -14.92
C ARG A 34 -7.72 2.86 -13.79
N SER A 35 -8.12 1.63 -14.10
CA SER A 35 -8.45 0.60 -13.10
C SER A 35 -7.21 0.23 -12.28
N ALA A 36 -6.11 -0.13 -12.95
CA ALA A 36 -4.85 -0.47 -12.29
C ALA A 36 -4.28 0.70 -11.45
N PHE A 37 -4.44 1.93 -11.94
CA PHE A 37 -4.07 3.13 -11.18
C PHE A 37 -4.94 3.30 -9.93
N THR A 38 -6.26 3.14 -10.06
CA THR A 38 -7.21 3.24 -8.94
C THR A 38 -6.94 2.18 -7.88
N ASP A 39 -6.69 0.93 -8.31
CA ASP A 39 -6.38 -0.18 -7.40
C ASP A 39 -5.08 0.09 -6.62
N ALA A 40 -4.02 0.53 -7.31
CA ALA A 40 -2.77 0.88 -6.67
C ALA A 40 -2.93 2.08 -5.71
N SER A 41 -3.71 3.09 -6.08
CA SER A 41 -4.02 4.25 -5.23
C SER A 41 -4.77 3.84 -3.97
N TYR A 42 -5.72 2.91 -4.09
CA TYR A 42 -6.46 2.38 -2.95
C TYR A 42 -5.54 1.59 -2.01
N ALA A 43 -4.65 0.75 -2.56
CA ALA A 43 -3.63 0.03 -1.81
C ALA A 43 -2.68 0.97 -1.05
N ILE A 44 -2.14 1.99 -1.71
CA ILE A 44 -1.29 3.03 -1.10
C ILE A 44 -2.00 3.66 0.09
N ARG A 45 -3.27 4.07 -0.08
CA ARG A 45 -4.05 4.69 1.00
C ARG A 45 -4.22 3.76 2.20
N MET A 46 -4.56 2.50 1.98
CA MET A 46 -4.73 1.54 3.09
C MET A 46 -3.43 1.28 3.85
N ILE A 47 -2.32 1.08 3.12
CA ILE A 47 -1.01 0.85 3.73
C ILE A 47 -0.53 2.11 4.47
N GLY A 48 -0.71 3.29 3.87
CA GLY A 48 -0.36 4.57 4.50
C GLY A 48 -1.14 4.82 5.78
N ASN A 49 -2.43 4.50 5.81
CA ASN A 49 -3.24 4.58 7.03
C ASN A 49 -2.71 3.63 8.13
N GLU A 50 -2.31 2.42 7.78
CA GLU A 50 -1.74 1.47 8.74
C GLU A 50 -0.36 1.90 9.26
N LEU A 51 0.50 2.46 8.39
CA LEU A 51 1.78 3.06 8.79
C LEU A 51 1.56 4.25 9.74
N ALA A 52 0.63 5.13 9.40
CA ALA A 52 0.26 6.28 10.24
C ALA A 52 -0.30 5.84 11.60
N ARG A 53 -1.15 4.79 11.62
CA ARG A 53 -1.68 4.19 12.86
C ARG A 53 -0.57 3.69 13.79
N ARG A 54 0.55 3.23 13.22
CA ARG A 54 1.73 2.76 13.96
C ARG A 54 2.74 3.86 14.29
N ASN A 55 2.43 5.11 13.94
CA ASN A 55 3.34 6.26 14.06
C ASN A 55 4.64 6.09 13.25
N ILE A 56 4.53 5.45 12.09
CA ILE A 56 5.64 5.20 11.16
C ILE A 56 5.45 6.12 9.96
N ALA A 57 6.46 6.95 9.69
CA ALA A 57 6.41 7.87 8.56
C ALA A 57 6.39 7.07 7.24
N PRO A 58 5.39 7.25 6.35
CA PRO A 58 5.47 6.71 5.01
C PRO A 58 6.63 7.42 4.29
N ARG A 59 7.67 6.67 3.94
CA ARG A 59 8.83 7.16 3.19
C ARG A 59 8.86 6.50 1.83
#